data_AF-A0A377J339-F1
#
_entry.id   AF-A0A377J339-F1
#
_cell.length_a   1.000
_cell.length_b   1.000
_cell.length_c   1.000
_cell.angle_alpha   90.00
_cell.angle_beta   90.00
_cell.angle_gamma   90.00
#
_symmetry.space_group_name_H-M   'P 1'
#
loop_
_entity.id
_entity.type
_entity.pdbx_description
1 polymer ?
#
loop_
_entity_poly.entity_id
_entity_poly.type
_entity_poly.pdbx_seq_one_letter_code
_entity_poly.pdbx_strand_id
1 'polypeptide(L)' 'MKTLKSLESAFLQGELPKPEYITQMYKLHDRLFEYAEFIANRDIEEIVITPNCVRVRASLPAITTGGGGVN' A
#
# COMPACT_ATOMS: atom_id res chain seq x y z
N MET A 1 -19.98 4.61 6.97
CA MET A 1 -18.50 4.51 6.95
C MET A 1 -17.97 5.64 6.07
N LYS A 2 -17.02 6.46 6.55
CA LYS A 2 -16.35 7.47 5.72
C LYS A 2 -15.40 6.77 4.75
N THR A 3 -15.53 7.05 3.46
CA THR A 3 -14.64 6.58 2.39
C THR A 3 -13.72 7.71 1.93
N LEU A 4 -12.60 7.39 1.27
CA LEU A 4 -11.70 8.40 0.69
C LEU A 4 -12.44 9.42 -0.17
N LYS A 5 -13.33 8.93 -1.04
CA LYS A 5 -14.15 9.76 -1.92
C LYS A 5 -15.04 10.74 -1.15
N SER A 6 -15.64 10.30 -0.03
CA SER A 6 -16.48 11.17 0.80
C SER A 6 -15.67 12.25 1.53
N LEU A 7 -14.43 11.94 1.90
CA LEU A 7 -13.54 12.84 2.63
C LEU A 7 -12.93 13.90 1.71
N GLU A 8 -12.54 13.48 0.51
CA GLU A 8 -12.12 14.36 -0.58
C GLU A 8 -13.25 15.30 -1.00
N SER A 9 -14.46 14.78 -1.20
CA SER A 9 -15.61 15.61 -1.57
C SER A 9 -15.92 16.68 -0.51
N ALA A 10 -15.93 16.31 0.78
CA ALA A 10 -16.19 17.26 1.87
C ALA A 10 -15.11 18.35 1.99
N PHE A 11 -13.85 18.02 1.70
CA PHE A 11 -12.78 19.01 1.66
C PHE A 11 -12.89 19.95 0.45
N LEU A 12 -13.17 19.41 -0.74
CA LEU A 12 -13.36 20.20 -1.96
C LEU A 12 -14.58 21.12 -1.89
N GLN A 13 -15.61 20.72 -1.15
CA GLN A 13 -16.82 21.51 -0.91
C GLN A 13 -16.64 22.55 0.21
N GLY A 14 -15.49 22.58 0.89
CA GLY A 14 -15.21 23.51 1.99
C GLY A 14 -15.93 23.18 3.31
N GLU A 15 -16.60 22.03 3.38
CA GLU A 15 -17.31 21.54 4.57
C GLU A 15 -16.34 21.00 5.64
N LEU A 16 -15.10 20.71 5.24
CA LEU A 16 -14.06 20.18 6.11
C LEU A 16 -12.82 21.07 6.08
N PRO A 17 -12.40 21.66 7.21
CA PRO A 17 -11.18 22.43 7.27
C PRO A 17 -9.94 21.54 7.07
N LYS A 18 -8.93 22.10 6.40
CA LYS A 18 -7.67 21.41 6.06
C LYS A 18 -7.00 20.62 7.21
N PRO A 19 -6.85 21.16 8.45
CA PRO A 19 -6.24 20.39 9.54
C PRO A 19 -7.08 19.15 9.92
N GLU A 20 -8.40 19.25 9.83
CA GLU A 20 -9.30 18.15 10.14
C GLU A 20 -9.34 17.12 9.02
N TYR A 21 -9.29 17.58 7.76
CA TYR A 21 -9.07 16.72 6.60
C TYR A 21 -7.81 15.86 6.75
N ILE A 22 -6.66 16.48 7.07
CA ILE A 22 -5.39 15.77 7.26
C ILE A 22 -5.49 14.72 8.37
N THR A 23 -6.08 15.10 9.52
CA THR A 23 -6.23 14.20 10.67
C THR A 23 -7.10 13.00 10.33
N GLN A 24 -8.23 13.23 9.67
CA GLN A 24 -9.13 12.15 9.27
C GLN A 24 -8.53 11.28 8.18
N MET A 25 -7.75 11.88 7.26
CA MET A 25 -7.05 11.14 6.22
C MET A 25 -5.98 10.23 6.82
N TYR A 26 -5.22 10.72 7.80
CA TYR A 26 -4.22 9.93 8.52
C TYR A 26 -4.85 8.73 9.23
N LYS A 27 -5.96 8.94 9.95
CA LYS A 27 -6.70 7.85 10.62
C LYS A 27 -7.23 6.80 9.64
N LEU A 28 -7.64 7.21 8.44
CA LEU A 28 -8.12 6.29 7.42
C LEU A 28 -6.98 5.47 6.79
N HIS A 29 -5.78 6.07 6.71
CA HIS A 29 -4.57 5.47 6.15
C HIS A 29 -3.70 4.77 7.20
N ASP A 30 -4.13 4.68 8.46
CA ASP A 30 -3.33 4.10 9.56
C ASP A 30 -2.79 2.70 9.21
N ARG A 31 -3.63 1.86 8.60
CA ARG A 31 -3.25 0.52 8.14
C ARG A 31 -2.34 0.49 6.90
N LEU A 32 -2.27 1.59 6.14
CA LEU A 32 -1.36 1.69 5.01
C LEU A 32 0.09 1.89 5.48
N PHE A 33 0.31 2.46 6.67
CA PHE A 33 1.64 2.53 7.26
C PHE A 33 2.12 1.14 7.70
N GLU A 34 1.26 0.35 8.33
CA GLU A 34 1.56 -1.06 8.66
C GLU A 34 1.88 -1.87 7.39
N TYR A 35 1.11 -1.66 6.33
CA TYR A 35 1.37 -2.27 5.02
C TYR A 35 2.69 -1.79 4.40
N ALA A 36 3.05 -0.51 4.55
CA ALA A 36 4.30 0.05 4.06
C ALA A 36 5.52 -0.52 4.82
N GLU A 37 5.44 -0.63 6.15
CA GLU A 37 6.47 -1.30 6.96
C GLU A 37 6.59 -2.78 6.59
N PHE A 38 5.46 -3.45 6.35
CA PHE A 38 5.46 -4.82 5.87
C PHE A 38 6.20 -4.93 4.53
N ILE A 39 5.90 -4.07 3.56
CA ILE A 39 6.58 -4.04 2.25
C ILE A 39 8.08 -3.77 2.39
N ALA A 40 8.47 -2.81 3.23
CA ALA A 40 9.87 -2.43 3.42
C ALA A 40 10.74 -3.58 3.93
N ASN A 41 10.13 -4.56 4.61
CA ASN A 41 10.80 -5.75 5.13
C ASN A 41 10.68 -6.98 4.20
N ARG A 42 10.30 -6.79 2.93
CA ARG A 42 10.17 -7.85 1.91
C ARG A 42 11.01 -7.52 0.69
N ASP A 43 11.38 -8.56 -0.06
CA ASP A 43 12.09 -8.44 -1.36
C ASP A 43 11.16 -7.95 -2.47
N ILE A 44 10.54 -6.78 -2.30
CA ILE A 44 9.70 -6.13 -3.29
C ILE A 44 10.56 -5.16 -4.10
N GLU A 45 10.63 -5.39 -5.41
CA GLU A 45 11.43 -4.59 -6.34
C GLU A 45 10.64 -3.41 -6.92
N GLU A 46 9.32 -3.54 -7.08
CA GLU A 46 8.48 -2.50 -7.69
C GLU A 46 7.04 -2.56 -7.17
N ILE A 47 6.45 -1.39 -6.92
CA ILE A 47 5.00 -1.22 -6.72
C ILE A 47 4.51 -0.16 -7.70
N VAL A 48 3.55 -0.52 -8.56
CA VAL A 48 2.93 0.38 -9.54
C VAL A 48 1.44 0.46 -9.29
N ILE A 49 0.94 1.69 -9.11
CA ILE A 49 -0.50 1.96 -9.06
C ILE A 49 -0.98 2.10 -10.50
N THR A 50 -1.93 1.25 -10.90
CA THR A 50 -2.60 1.33 -12.20
C THR A 50 -4.07 1.72 -12.00
N PRO A 51 -4.81 2.12 -13.06
CA PRO A 51 -6.19 2.59 -12.92
C PRO A 51 -7.14 1.60 -12.22
N ASN A 52 -6.85 0.29 -12.31
CA ASN A 52 -7.75 -0.75 -11.82
C ASN A 52 -7.15 -1.61 -10.70
N CYS A 53 -5.84 -1.57 -10.48
CA CYS A 53 -5.18 -2.39 -9.47
C CYS A 53 -3.80 -1.85 -9.07
N VAL A 54 -3.25 -2.42 -8.00
CA VAL A 54 -1.85 -2.24 -7.62
C VAL A 54 -1.06 -3.46 -8.10
N ARG A 55 -0.04 -3.25 -8.93
CA ARG A 55 0.89 -4.30 -9.36
C ARG A 55 2.10 -4.29 -8.43
N VAL A 56 2.43 -5.45 -7.86
CA VAL A 56 3.61 -5.64 -7.02
C VAL A 56 4.53 -6.64 -7.70
N ARG A 57 5.80 -6.29 -7.87
CA ARG A 57 6.85 -7.17 -8.38
C ARG A 57 7.81 -7.46 -7.23
N ALA A 58 7.94 -8.73 -6.88
CA ALA A 58 8.88 -9.20 -5.88
C ALA A 58 9.99 -10.01 -6.55
N SER A 59 11.19 -9.94 -5.99
CA SER A 59 12.25 -10.86 -6.34
C SER A 59 11.88 -12.21 -5.73
N LEU A 60 11.54 -13.18 -6.56
CA LEU A 60 11.51 -14.55 -6.07
C LEU A 60 12.97 -14.94 -5.81
N PRO A 61 13.32 -15.47 -4.61
CA PRO A 61 14.61 -16.11 -4.47
C PRO A 61 14.70 -17.18 -5.55
N ALA A 62 15.76 -17.15 -6.34
CA ALA A 62 16.02 -18.19 -7.33
C ALA A 62 16.00 -19.52 -6.58
N ILE A 63 14.99 -20.35 -6.83
CA ILE A 63 15.00 -21.73 -6.36
C ILE A 63 16.14 -22.39 -7.14
N THR A 64 17.35 -22.37 -6.59
CA THR A 64 18.43 -23.21 -7.09
C THR A 64 18.03 -24.63 -6.73
N THR A 65 17.37 -25.32 -7.64
CA THR A 65 17.27 -26.78 -7.61
C THR A 65 18.69 -27.31 -7.79
N GLY A 66 19.46 -27.34 -6.71
CA GLY A 66 20.88 -27.68 -6.70
C GLY A 66 21.21 -28.56 -5.50
N GLY A 67 21.46 -29.84 -5.79
CA GLY A 67 21.93 -30.88 -4.87
C GLY A 67 20.85 -31.95 -4.65
N GLY A 68 20.99 -33.21 -5.08
CA GLY A 68 22.18 -34.03 -5.32
C GLY A 68 22.02 -35.31 -4.48
N GLY A 69 22.12 -36.50 -5.09
CA GLY A 69 21.99 -37.75 -4.35
C GLY A 69 21.88 -38.99 -5.23
N VAL A 70 23.04 -39.48 -5.67
CA VAL A 70 23.34 -40.85 -6.09
C VAL A 70 22.49 -41.92 -5.37
N ASN A 71 21.89 -42.81 -6.14
CA ASN A 71 22.17 -44.26 -6.18
C ASN A 71 21.78 -44.82 -7.55
#